data_AF-A0AAD9V0G3-F1
#
_entry.id   AF-A0AAD9V0G3-F1
#
_cell.length_a   1.000
_cell.length_b   1.000
_cell.length_c   1.000
_cell.angle_alpha   90.00
_cell.angle_beta   90.00
_cell.angle_gamma   90.00
#
_symmetry.space_group_name_H-M   'P 1'
#
loop_
_entity.id
_entity.type
_entity.pdbx_description
1 polymer ?
#
loop_
_entity_poly.entity_id
_entity_poly.type
_entity_poly.pdbx_seq_one_letter_code
_entity_poly.pdbx_strand_id
1 'polypeptide(L)'
;MNFTRHNAYSRAPAAANNSARGHEANEEQAAKGKQETDEGKSETELREMRRQAGFTMFRPDPKKKAQMEQVARREMEEADARHEARRLRHCNEAPRSIGGATSYAAVIQEKQRAAASAVTGLQIQKKREKWQRAKREAEEKEFRERKEKARSQAERNEILAVVRAKEREETHREAQRRKNQEFLDRLEKDSKYK
;
A
#
# COMPACT_ATOMS: atom_id res chain seq x y z
N MET A 1 -35.48 35.95 -9.24
CA MET A 1 -34.91 36.14 -10.59
C MET A 1 -33.67 35.27 -10.71
N ASN A 2 -33.84 34.20 -11.49
CA ASN A 2 -32.91 33.33 -12.20
C ASN A 2 -31.43 33.25 -11.75
N PHE A 3 -31.07 32.11 -11.15
CA PHE A 3 -29.69 31.64 -11.02
C PHE A 3 -29.29 30.81 -12.25
N THR A 4 -28.59 31.42 -13.20
CA THR A 4 -28.03 30.69 -14.35
C THR A 4 -26.60 30.25 -14.02
N ARG A 5 -26.43 29.00 -13.58
CA ARG A 5 -25.10 28.36 -13.53
C ARG A 5 -24.77 27.84 -14.93
N HIS A 6 -23.89 28.53 -15.65
CA HIS A 6 -23.30 27.99 -16.86
C HIS A 6 -22.25 26.95 -16.49
N ASN A 7 -22.67 25.68 -16.49
CA ASN A 7 -21.79 24.52 -16.40
C ASN A 7 -21.30 24.19 -17.83
N ALA A 8 -20.26 24.89 -18.29
CA ALA A 8 -19.64 24.61 -19.58
C ALA A 8 -18.65 23.43 -19.44
N TYR A 9 -19.16 22.22 -19.23
CA TYR A 9 -18.43 21.03 -19.66
C TYR A 9 -18.45 21.02 -21.18
N SER A 10 -17.38 21.53 -21.79
CA SER A 10 -17.03 21.23 -23.17
C SER A 10 -16.76 19.73 -23.28
N ARG A 11 -17.83 18.97 -23.52
CA ARG A 11 -17.81 17.57 -23.95
C ARG A 11 -17.11 17.54 -25.30
N ALA A 12 -15.83 17.18 -25.30
CA ALA A 12 -15.10 16.88 -26.53
C ALA A 12 -15.90 15.84 -27.34
N PRO A 13 -16.05 16.01 -28.66
CA PRO A 13 -16.71 14.99 -29.47
C PRO A 13 -15.90 13.69 -29.37
N ALA A 14 -16.59 12.61 -29.03
CA ALA A 14 -16.05 11.28 -29.07
C ALA A 14 -15.48 11.05 -30.48
N ALA A 15 -14.17 10.86 -30.56
CA ALA A 15 -13.52 10.41 -31.79
C ALA A 15 -14.19 9.08 -32.16
N ALA A 16 -14.99 9.11 -33.22
CA ALA A 16 -15.54 7.94 -33.84
C ALA A 16 -14.37 7.02 -34.23
N ASN A 17 -14.38 5.81 -33.68
CA ASN A 17 -13.52 4.72 -34.11
C ASN A 17 -13.87 4.37 -35.56
N ASN A 18 -13.18 5.01 -36.50
CA ASN A 18 -13.14 4.60 -37.90
C ASN A 18 -11.72 4.08 -38.20
N SER A 19 -11.46 2.84 -37.80
CA SER A 19 -10.42 2.00 -38.41
C SER A 19 -10.94 0.56 -38.53
N ALA A 20 -12.12 0.43 -39.11
CA ALA A 20 -12.68 -0.82 -39.60
C ALA A 20 -12.83 -0.69 -41.13
N ARG A 21 -11.71 -0.83 -41.84
CA ARG A 21 -11.54 -1.01 -43.30
C ARG A 21 -10.08 -0.64 -43.64
N GLY A 22 -9.26 -1.45 -44.28
CA GLY A 22 -9.42 -2.81 -44.77
C GLY A 22 -8.07 -3.50 -44.68
N HIS A 23 -8.05 -4.66 -44.01
CA HIS A 23 -7.10 -5.71 -44.31
C HIS A 23 -7.64 -6.40 -45.57
N GLU A 24 -7.39 -5.79 -46.72
CA GLU A 24 -7.58 -6.47 -48.01
C GLU A 24 -6.28 -7.16 -48.37
N ALA A 25 -6.35 -8.49 -48.30
CA ALA A 25 -5.64 -9.45 -49.12
C ALA A 25 -4.12 -9.25 -49.27
N ASN A 26 -3.40 -9.92 -48.36
CA ASN A 26 -2.31 -10.77 -48.83
C ASN A 26 -2.45 -12.15 -48.17
N GLU A 27 -3.56 -12.82 -48.50
CA GLU A 27 -3.86 -14.21 -48.13
C GLU A 27 -3.14 -15.24 -49.03
N GLU A 28 -2.27 -14.81 -49.96
CA GLU A 28 -1.61 -15.75 -50.88
C GLU A 28 -0.25 -16.30 -50.44
N GLN A 29 0.22 -16.03 -49.21
CA GLN A 29 1.47 -16.63 -48.72
C GLN A 29 1.41 -17.30 -47.34
N ALA A 30 0.24 -17.39 -46.71
CA ALA A 30 0.06 -18.10 -45.43
C ALA A 30 -0.35 -19.58 -45.59
N ALA A 31 -0.58 -20.06 -46.82
CA ALA A 31 -0.98 -21.43 -47.11
C ALA A 31 0.03 -22.16 -48.02
N LYS A 32 1.33 -22.07 -47.70
CA LYS A 32 2.24 -23.18 -47.98
C LYS A 32 2.59 -23.80 -46.65
N GLY A 33 1.74 -24.73 -46.24
CA GLY A 33 2.15 -25.77 -45.30
C GLY A 33 3.44 -26.36 -45.83
N LYS A 34 4.55 -26.02 -45.20
CA LYS A 34 5.71 -26.88 -45.20
C LYS A 34 5.28 -28.11 -44.42
N GLN A 35 4.79 -29.11 -45.15
CA GLN A 35 5.07 -30.48 -44.79
C GLN A 35 6.59 -30.61 -44.81
N GLU A 36 7.23 -30.27 -43.68
CA GLU A 36 8.53 -30.82 -43.38
C GLU A 36 8.29 -32.27 -43.01
N THR A 37 8.57 -33.10 -44.00
CA THR A 37 8.88 -34.52 -43.89
C THR A 37 9.61 -34.80 -42.58
N ASP A 38 9.06 -35.74 -41.82
CA ASP A 38 9.66 -36.38 -40.66
C ASP A 38 10.86 -37.20 -41.12
N GLU A 39 11.98 -36.55 -41.39
CA GLU A 39 13.24 -37.22 -41.70
C GLU A 39 14.38 -36.56 -40.94
N GLY A 40 14.79 -37.24 -39.87
CA GLY A 40 16.10 -37.09 -39.27
C GLY A 40 16.28 -35.87 -38.37
N LYS A 41 15.68 -35.89 -37.18
CA LYS A 41 16.23 -35.10 -36.06
C LYS A 41 17.69 -35.50 -35.88
N SER A 42 18.61 -34.59 -36.20
CA SER A 42 20.04 -34.82 -36.00
C SER A 42 20.29 -35.21 -34.54
N GLU A 43 21.21 -36.14 -34.29
CA GLU A 43 21.61 -36.57 -32.92
C GLU A 43 21.92 -35.39 -31.98
N THR A 44 22.28 -34.24 -32.54
CA THR A 44 22.49 -32.96 -31.84
C THR A 44 21.24 -32.34 -31.21
N GLU A 45 20.06 -32.43 -31.84
CA GLU A 45 18.80 -31.88 -31.28
C GLU A 45 18.26 -32.72 -30.12
N LEU A 46 18.46 -34.05 -30.20
CA LEU A 46 18.16 -34.98 -29.11
C LEU A 46 19.13 -34.80 -27.91
N ARG A 47 20.35 -34.27 -28.17
CA ARG A 47 21.38 -34.04 -27.15
C ARG A 47 21.09 -32.87 -26.21
N GLU A 48 20.18 -31.98 -26.57
CA GLU A 48 19.84 -30.78 -25.79
C GLU A 48 18.67 -30.96 -24.81
N MET A 49 17.95 -32.09 -24.89
CA MET A 49 16.89 -32.46 -23.94
C MET A 49 17.49 -33.05 -22.65
N ARG A 50 17.84 -32.18 -21.69
CA ARG A 50 18.23 -32.65 -20.34
C ARG A 50 16.98 -33.12 -19.60
N ARG A 51 16.77 -34.44 -19.52
CA ARG A 51 15.73 -35.04 -18.67
C ARG A 51 16.14 -34.91 -17.20
N GLN A 52 15.35 -34.19 -16.41
CA GLN A 52 15.42 -34.25 -14.95
C GLN A 52 14.24 -35.10 -14.47
N ALA A 53 14.36 -35.76 -13.32
CA ALA A 53 13.36 -36.72 -12.84
C ALA A 53 11.97 -36.05 -12.71
N GLY A 54 11.12 -36.21 -13.74
CA GLY A 54 9.76 -35.67 -13.83
C GLY A 54 9.49 -34.68 -14.98
N PHE A 55 10.49 -34.07 -15.62
CA PHE A 55 10.28 -33.14 -16.75
C PHE A 55 11.47 -33.05 -17.71
N THR A 56 11.17 -32.71 -18.96
CA THR A 56 12.16 -32.42 -20.02
C THR A 56 12.39 -30.91 -20.14
N MET A 57 13.63 -30.47 -19.93
CA MET A 57 14.03 -29.09 -20.20
C MET A 57 14.56 -28.95 -21.63
N PHE A 58 13.93 -28.07 -22.41
CA PHE A 58 14.46 -27.62 -23.70
C PHE A 58 15.46 -26.49 -23.45
N ARG A 59 16.66 -26.61 -24.02
CA ARG A 59 17.59 -25.48 -24.05
C ARG A 59 17.15 -24.51 -25.15
N PRO A 60 17.12 -23.19 -24.90
CA PRO A 60 16.83 -22.23 -25.96
C PRO A 60 17.91 -22.31 -27.04
N ASP A 61 17.51 -22.55 -28.30
CA ASP A 61 18.44 -22.65 -29.43
C ASP A 61 19.37 -21.43 -29.47
N PRO A 62 20.70 -21.60 -29.52
CA PRO A 62 21.64 -20.50 -29.42
C PRO A 62 21.48 -19.50 -30.57
N LYS A 63 21.08 -19.97 -31.75
CA LYS A 63 20.80 -19.13 -32.93
C LYS A 63 19.54 -18.27 -32.74
N LYS A 64 18.44 -18.85 -32.24
CA LYS A 64 17.20 -18.10 -31.95
C LYS A 64 17.44 -17.09 -30.84
N LYS A 65 18.20 -17.47 -29.82
CA LYS A 65 18.62 -16.57 -28.74
C LYS A 65 19.40 -15.37 -29.28
N ALA A 66 20.41 -15.60 -30.12
CA ALA A 66 21.19 -14.52 -30.73
C ALA A 66 20.34 -13.60 -31.62
N GLN A 67 19.39 -14.14 -32.37
CA GLN A 67 18.45 -13.35 -33.18
C GLN A 67 17.52 -12.49 -32.29
N MET A 68 16.96 -13.08 -31.24
CA MET A 68 16.13 -12.36 -30.27
C MET A 68 16.91 -11.25 -29.57
N GLU A 69 18.18 -11.48 -29.23
CA GLU A 69 19.05 -10.47 -28.65
C GLU A 69 19.33 -9.31 -29.63
N GLN A 70 19.49 -9.58 -30.92
CA GLN A 70 19.66 -8.54 -31.94
C GLN A 70 18.39 -7.72 -32.13
N VAL A 71 17.21 -8.35 -32.18
CA VAL A 71 15.92 -7.66 -32.25
C VAL A 71 15.70 -6.79 -31.02
N ALA A 72 15.93 -7.33 -29.82
CA ALA A 72 15.79 -6.59 -28.58
C ALA A 72 16.70 -5.35 -28.52
N ARG A 73 17.95 -5.46 -28.99
CA ARG A 73 18.87 -4.31 -29.06
C ARG A 73 18.35 -3.24 -30.01
N ARG A 74 17.93 -3.65 -31.22
CA ARG A 74 17.39 -2.73 -32.22
C ARG A 74 16.14 -2.02 -31.73
N GLU A 75 15.22 -2.73 -31.09
CA GLU A 75 13.99 -2.15 -30.54
C GLU A 75 14.27 -1.16 -29.41
N MET A 76 15.26 -1.46 -28.53
CA MET A 76 15.69 -0.51 -27.50
C MET A 76 16.29 0.77 -28.11
N GLU A 77 17.18 0.63 -29.09
CA GLU A 77 17.79 1.79 -29.78
C GLU A 77 16.74 2.65 -30.50
N GLU A 78 15.78 2.02 -31.18
CA GLU A 78 14.67 2.74 -31.83
C GLU A 78 13.75 3.43 -30.80
N ALA A 79 13.51 2.81 -29.64
CA ALA A 79 12.73 3.41 -28.56
C ALA A 79 13.45 4.63 -27.96
N ASP A 80 14.75 4.51 -27.71
CA ASP A 80 15.58 5.61 -27.21
C ASP A 80 15.64 6.75 -28.23
N ALA A 81 15.85 6.45 -29.51
CA ALA A 81 15.83 7.46 -30.58
C ALA A 81 14.48 8.18 -30.68
N ARG A 82 13.36 7.45 -30.56
CA ARG A 82 12.01 8.07 -30.53
C ARG A 82 11.82 8.93 -29.28
N HIS A 83 12.33 8.50 -28.14
CA HIS A 83 12.28 9.28 -26.90
C HIS A 83 13.11 10.56 -27.03
N GLU A 84 14.34 10.47 -27.55
CA GLU A 84 15.22 11.61 -27.76
C GLU A 84 14.71 12.60 -28.81
N ALA A 85 14.09 12.11 -29.88
CA ALA A 85 13.44 12.95 -30.89
C ALA A 85 12.24 13.71 -30.33
N ARG A 86 11.48 13.10 -29.40
CA ARG A 86 10.35 13.74 -28.71
C ARG A 86 10.77 14.56 -27.50
N ARG A 87 12.00 14.39 -27.01
CA ARG A 87 12.52 15.14 -25.86
C ARG A 87 12.64 16.60 -26.25
N LEU A 88 11.77 17.43 -25.68
CA LEU A 88 11.85 18.88 -25.82
C LEU A 88 13.25 19.35 -25.41
N ARG A 89 13.95 19.98 -26.36
CA ARG A 89 15.24 20.63 -26.10
C ARG A 89 14.98 21.95 -25.39
N HIS A 90 15.93 22.36 -24.56
CA HIS A 90 15.84 23.68 -23.93
C HIS A 90 15.92 24.75 -25.04
N CYS A 91 14.91 25.61 -25.14
CA CYS A 91 14.97 26.77 -26.02
C CYS A 91 15.80 27.86 -25.34
N ASN A 92 16.90 28.26 -25.98
CA ASN A 92 17.77 29.35 -25.49
C ASN A 92 17.38 30.71 -26.10
N GLU A 93 16.18 30.81 -26.66
CA GLU A 93 15.72 32.05 -27.25
C GLU A 93 15.42 33.06 -26.15
N ALA A 94 16.05 34.24 -26.28
CA ALA A 94 15.75 35.35 -25.39
C ALA A 94 14.28 35.74 -25.57
N PRO A 95 13.51 35.84 -24.48
CA PRO A 95 12.09 36.07 -24.59
C PRO A 95 11.77 37.41 -25.25
N ARG A 96 11.06 37.36 -26.38
CA ARG A 96 10.61 38.56 -27.11
C ARG A 96 9.28 39.05 -26.55
N SER A 97 9.11 40.37 -26.46
CA SER A 97 7.82 40.98 -26.11
C SER A 97 6.85 40.81 -27.27
N ILE A 98 5.71 40.16 -27.02
CA ILE A 98 4.66 39.87 -28.03
C ILE A 98 3.47 40.85 -27.87
N GLY A 99 3.60 41.86 -27.00
CA GLY A 99 2.60 42.92 -26.76
C GLY A 99 2.19 43.03 -25.28
N GLY A 100 1.81 44.24 -24.86
CA GLY A 100 1.47 44.59 -23.47
C GLY A 100 2.59 45.36 -22.73
N ALA A 101 2.24 46.01 -21.61
CA ALA A 101 3.17 46.80 -20.80
C ALA A 101 4.13 45.94 -19.95
N THR A 102 3.84 44.66 -19.77
CA THR A 102 4.67 43.72 -19.00
C THR A 102 5.66 43.01 -19.91
N SER A 103 6.94 43.02 -19.51
CA SER A 103 7.96 42.25 -20.23
C SER A 103 7.77 40.76 -19.96
N TYR A 104 8.01 39.92 -20.98
CA TYR A 104 7.93 38.47 -20.83
C TYR A 104 8.92 37.94 -19.77
N ALA A 105 10.07 38.61 -19.60
CA ALA A 105 11.03 38.31 -18.55
C ALA A 105 10.41 38.45 -17.14
N ALA A 106 9.59 39.49 -16.90
CA ALA A 106 8.90 39.66 -15.62
C ALA A 106 7.90 38.51 -15.37
N VAL A 107 7.17 38.07 -16.40
CA VAL A 107 6.24 36.93 -16.31
C VAL A 107 6.97 35.62 -16.01
N ILE A 108 8.14 35.38 -16.61
CA ILE A 108 8.97 34.21 -16.25
C ILE A 108 9.39 34.29 -14.78
N GLN A 109 9.93 35.44 -14.35
CA GLN A 109 10.41 35.60 -12.99
C GLN A 109 9.28 35.40 -11.97
N GLU A 110 8.09 35.93 -12.26
CA GLU A 110 6.91 35.73 -11.42
C GLU A 110 6.53 34.25 -11.32
N LYS A 111 6.47 33.54 -12.45
CA LYS A 111 6.22 32.09 -12.48
C LYS A 111 7.26 31.29 -11.71
N GLN A 112 8.54 31.64 -11.85
CA GLN A 112 9.64 31.00 -11.11
C GLN A 112 9.51 31.25 -9.60
N ARG A 113 9.20 32.48 -9.18
CA ARG A 113 8.96 32.82 -7.77
C ARG A 113 7.75 32.07 -7.21
N ALA A 114 6.66 31.96 -7.97
CA ALA A 114 5.48 31.19 -7.58
C ALA A 114 5.79 29.69 -7.43
N ALA A 115 6.59 29.12 -8.33
CA ALA A 115 7.03 27.72 -8.23
C ALA A 115 7.92 27.50 -7.00
N ALA A 116 8.89 28.38 -6.76
CA ALA A 116 9.80 28.29 -5.62
C ALA A 116 9.06 28.47 -4.28
N SER A 117 8.11 29.39 -4.21
CA SER A 117 7.29 29.62 -3.02
C SER A 117 6.35 28.43 -2.75
N ALA A 118 5.78 27.81 -3.78
CA ALA A 118 4.97 26.61 -3.65
C ALA A 118 5.76 25.43 -3.07
N VAL A 119 6.99 25.20 -3.54
CA VAL A 119 7.89 24.15 -2.97
C VAL A 119 8.15 24.41 -1.49
N THR A 120 8.42 25.66 -1.12
CA THR A 120 8.67 26.04 0.28
C THR A 120 7.41 25.86 1.13
N GLY A 121 6.24 26.24 0.62
CA GLY A 121 4.95 26.04 1.30
C GLY A 121 4.66 24.57 1.56
N LEU A 122 4.91 23.70 0.59
CA LEU A 122 4.78 22.24 0.75
C LEU A 122 5.73 21.67 1.80
N GLN A 123 6.98 22.18 1.88
CA GLN A 123 7.92 21.78 2.93
C GLN A 123 7.45 22.19 4.32
N ILE A 124 6.90 23.39 4.47
CA ILE A 124 6.33 23.87 5.74
C ILE A 124 5.15 22.99 6.17
N GLN A 125 4.24 22.67 5.24
CA GLN A 125 3.11 21.77 5.51
C GLN A 125 3.59 20.40 5.98
N LYS A 126 4.55 19.78 5.27
CA LYS A 126 5.13 18.49 5.67
C LYS A 126 5.75 18.54 7.07
N LYS A 127 6.47 19.61 7.43
CA LYS A 127 7.03 19.79 8.78
C LYS A 127 5.93 19.91 9.84
N ARG A 128 4.89 20.70 9.56
CA ARG A 128 3.75 20.87 10.45
C ARG A 128 3.00 19.55 10.68
N GLU A 129 2.74 18.79 9.62
CA GLU A 129 2.10 17.48 9.73
C GLU A 129 2.92 16.49 10.56
N LYS A 130 4.24 16.43 10.32
CA LYS A 130 5.14 15.57 11.13
C LYS A 130 5.10 15.94 12.60
N TRP A 131 5.15 17.24 12.91
CA TRP A 131 5.06 17.71 14.30
C TRP A 131 3.72 17.36 14.95
N GLN A 132 2.60 17.55 14.23
CA GLN A 132 1.27 17.18 14.72
C GLN A 132 1.12 15.68 14.96
N ARG A 133 1.70 14.84 14.08
CA ARG A 133 1.70 13.38 14.26
C ARG A 133 2.50 12.98 15.50
N ALA A 134 3.69 13.55 15.67
CA ALA A 134 4.52 13.28 16.85
C ALA A 134 3.82 13.70 18.14
N LYS A 135 3.16 14.87 18.15
CA LYS A 135 2.37 15.34 19.30
C LYS A 135 1.24 14.38 19.63
N ARG A 136 0.47 13.95 18.63
CA ARG A 136 -0.64 12.99 18.81
C ARG A 136 -0.15 11.64 19.32
N GLU A 137 0.96 11.14 18.79
CA GLU A 137 1.55 9.86 19.21
C GLU A 137 2.01 9.92 20.68
N ALA A 138 2.59 11.05 21.11
CA ALA A 138 2.96 11.25 22.51
C ALA A 138 1.73 11.26 23.43
N GLU A 139 0.69 12.02 23.07
CA GLU A 139 -0.58 12.06 23.82
C GLU A 139 -1.26 10.68 23.91
N GLU A 140 -1.25 9.91 22.81
CA GLU A 140 -1.82 8.57 22.76
C GLU A 140 -1.03 7.57 23.63
N LYS A 141 0.31 7.64 23.62
CA LYS A 141 1.16 6.84 24.50
C LYS A 141 0.86 7.11 25.97
N GLU A 142 0.83 8.39 26.38
CA GLU A 142 0.49 8.76 27.75
C GLU A 142 -0.92 8.30 28.15
N PHE A 143 -1.90 8.44 27.25
CA PHE A 143 -3.26 7.97 27.51
C PHE A 143 -3.29 6.45 27.71
N ARG A 144 -2.55 5.70 26.88
CA ARG A 144 -2.45 4.24 26.98
C ARG A 144 -1.82 3.82 28.30
N GLU A 145 -0.74 4.46 28.72
CA GLU A 145 -0.09 4.21 30.00
C GLU A 145 -1.01 4.52 31.18
N ARG A 146 -1.72 5.65 31.17
CA ARG A 146 -2.71 5.97 32.22
C ARG A 146 -3.81 4.92 32.29
N LYS A 147 -4.31 4.46 31.14
CA LYS A 147 -5.35 3.43 31.06
C LYS A 147 -4.86 2.07 31.55
N GLU A 148 -3.61 1.72 31.28
CA GLU A 148 -2.99 0.49 31.78
C GLU A 148 -2.76 0.54 33.29
N LYS A 149 -2.24 1.65 33.82
CA LYS A 149 -2.13 1.89 35.27
C LYS A 149 -3.48 1.80 35.97
N ALA A 150 -4.52 2.41 35.40
CA ALA A 150 -5.87 2.35 35.95
C ALA A 150 -6.43 0.92 35.95
N ARG A 151 -6.21 0.14 34.89
CA ARG A 151 -6.61 -1.27 34.81
C ARG A 151 -5.88 -2.12 35.85
N SER A 152 -4.56 -2.01 35.94
CA SER A 152 -3.77 -2.73 36.95
C SER A 152 -4.20 -2.37 38.37
N GLN A 153 -4.51 -1.10 38.63
CA GLN A 153 -5.01 -0.68 39.94
C GLN A 153 -6.40 -1.25 40.24
N ALA A 154 -7.30 -1.29 39.25
CA ALA A 154 -8.62 -1.88 39.39
C ALA A 154 -8.53 -3.38 39.70
N GLU A 155 -7.70 -4.13 38.97
CA GLU A 155 -7.45 -5.55 39.22
C GLU A 155 -6.91 -5.82 40.63
N ARG A 156 -5.94 -5.01 41.08
CA ARG A 156 -5.41 -5.10 42.46
C ARG A 156 -6.50 -4.84 43.50
N ASN A 157 -7.33 -3.82 43.27
CA ASN A 157 -8.42 -3.48 44.17
C ASN A 157 -9.49 -4.59 44.22
N GLU A 158 -9.78 -5.24 43.08
CA GLU A 158 -10.71 -6.35 43.00
C GLU A 158 -10.21 -7.57 43.79
N ILE A 159 -8.94 -7.94 43.62
CA ILE A 159 -8.31 -9.03 44.39
C ILE A 159 -8.39 -8.73 45.88
N LEU A 160 -8.05 -7.51 46.30
CA LEU A 160 -8.14 -7.09 47.70
C LEU A 160 -9.58 -7.13 48.23
N ALA A 161 -10.56 -6.77 47.41
CA ALA A 161 -11.97 -6.83 47.79
C ALA A 161 -12.43 -8.27 48.02
N VAL A 162 -12.02 -9.21 47.17
CA VAL A 162 -12.31 -10.64 47.32
C VAL A 162 -11.69 -11.20 48.59
N VAL A 163 -10.43 -10.87 48.88
CA VAL A 163 -9.75 -11.32 50.12
C VAL A 163 -10.48 -10.80 51.35
N ARG A 164 -10.79 -9.49 51.40
CA ARG A 164 -11.53 -8.91 52.53
C ARG A 164 -12.93 -9.49 52.69
N ALA A 165 -13.60 -9.84 51.60
CA ALA A 165 -14.91 -10.48 51.66
C ALA A 165 -14.81 -11.88 52.31
N LYS A 166 -13.79 -12.66 51.95
CA LYS A 166 -13.52 -13.96 52.57
C LYS A 166 -13.18 -13.84 54.05
N GLU A 167 -12.33 -12.90 54.44
CA GLU A 167 -12.00 -12.65 55.85
C GLU A 167 -13.24 -12.30 56.68
N ARG A 168 -14.15 -11.48 56.12
CA ARG A 168 -15.43 -11.15 56.78
C ARG A 168 -16.33 -12.38 56.93
N GLU A 169 -16.36 -13.24 55.93
CA GLU A 169 -17.13 -14.49 56.00
C GLU A 169 -16.55 -15.45 57.04
N GLU A 170 -15.23 -15.60 57.08
CA GLU A 170 -14.53 -16.45 58.06
C GLU A 170 -14.74 -15.95 59.49
N THR A 171 -14.53 -14.66 59.75
CA THR A 171 -14.77 -14.06 61.08
C THR A 171 -16.22 -14.20 61.52
N HIS A 172 -17.17 -14.02 60.61
CA HIS A 172 -18.59 -14.26 60.90
C HIS A 172 -18.87 -15.73 61.22
N ARG A 173 -18.29 -16.66 60.47
CA ARG A 173 -18.41 -18.10 60.67
C ARG A 173 -17.80 -18.54 62.01
N GLU A 174 -16.65 -17.99 62.38
CA GLU A 174 -16.01 -18.21 63.68
C GLU A 174 -16.86 -17.67 64.84
N ALA A 175 -17.43 -16.47 64.70
CA ALA A 175 -18.34 -15.92 65.68
C ALA A 175 -19.59 -16.79 65.87
N GLN A 176 -20.16 -17.33 64.79
CA GLN A 176 -21.25 -18.30 64.85
C GLN A 176 -20.82 -19.60 65.55
N ARG A 177 -19.67 -20.17 65.19
CA ARG A 177 -19.13 -21.38 65.84
C ARG A 177 -18.94 -21.15 67.34
N ARG A 178 -18.37 -20.02 67.74
CA ARG A 178 -18.18 -19.66 69.14
C ARG A 178 -19.51 -19.55 69.88
N LYS A 179 -20.50 -18.83 69.32
CA LYS A 179 -21.84 -18.74 69.92
C LYS A 179 -22.53 -20.10 70.05
N ASN A 180 -22.41 -20.95 69.02
CA ASN A 180 -22.97 -22.30 69.05
C ASN A 180 -22.29 -23.15 70.13
N GLN A 181 -20.96 -23.06 70.26
CA GLN A 181 -20.22 -23.75 71.31
C GLN A 181 -20.65 -23.26 72.70
N GLU A 182 -20.72 -21.95 72.91
CA GLU A 182 -21.20 -21.36 74.17
C GLU A 182 -22.63 -21.81 74.52
N PHE A 183 -23.50 -22.02 73.52
CA PHE A 183 -24.84 -22.58 73.72
C PHE A 183 -24.80 -24.06 74.12
N LEU A 184 -24.00 -24.89 73.43
CA LEU A 184 -23.83 -26.30 73.77
C LEU A 184 -23.25 -26.49 75.18
N ASP A 185 -22.23 -25.71 75.54
CA ASP A 185 -21.60 -25.75 76.86
C ASP A 185 -22.61 -25.41 77.99
N ARG A 186 -23.60 -24.54 77.72
CA ARG A 186 -24.69 -24.25 78.67
C ARG A 186 -25.64 -25.43 78.81
N LEU A 187 -26.05 -26.05 77.71
CA LEU A 187 -26.91 -27.23 77.73
C LEU A 187 -26.25 -28.40 78.48
N GLU A 188 -24.95 -28.63 78.26
CA GLU A 188 -24.21 -29.68 78.96
C GLU A 188 -24.17 -29.45 80.47
N LYS A 189 -23.91 -28.20 80.90
CA LYS A 189 -23.95 -27.81 82.32
C LYS A 189 -25.32 -28.05 82.91
N ASP A 190 -26.39 -27.59 82.26
CA ASP A 190 -27.76 -27.77 82.72
C ASP A 190 -28.17 -29.26 82.81
N SER A 191 -27.60 -30.13 81.97
CA SER A 191 -27.83 -31.58 82.04
C SER A 191 -27.06 -32.28 83.17
N LYS A 192 -25.89 -31.76 83.57
CA LYS A 192 -25.07 -32.32 84.66
C LYS A 192 -25.57 -31.98 86.06
N TYR A 193 -26.43 -30.97 86.19
CA TYR A 193 -27.05 -30.56 87.46
C TYR A 193 -28.49 -31.08 87.62
N LYS A 194 -28.90 -32.05 86.79
CA LYS A 194 -30.10 -32.88 86.96
C LYS A 194 -29.70 -34.30 87.33
#